data_AF-A0A2H9L1U5-F1
#
_entry.id   AF-A0A2H9L1U5-F1
#
_cell.length_a   1.000
_cell.length_b   1.000
_cell.length_c   1.000
_cell.angle_alpha   90.00
_cell.angle_beta   90.00
_cell.angle_gamma   90.00
#
_symmetry.space_group_name_H-M   'P 1'
#
loop_
_entity.id
_entity.type
_entity.pdbx_description
1 polymer ?
#
loop_
_entity_poly.entity_id
_entity_poly.type
_entity_poly.pdbx_seq_one_letter_code
_entity_poly.pdbx_strand_id
1 'polypeptide(L)'
;MGNEITYLDLAVLKKLDSESTVEKFGMKINTSFFDAANLLGSMKIKGLIDMQSSIGGQSPITIASEGKELLSTAIQRAAEPINSLDQAILSTLVTGVRELGSLQNSINIRSKDLAFHLYKLKAYDYVDDSIQSAKVSFSLTEKGFLLTRSYRSSASAAEMAPKKEEEKAPEPQEKKHGIEDEIKDLFNLSSFRRPAAKKVPVSSISEVQKEKQGAPFVQGIPSSSGETKAVQASALAAEGGGIKVPQKAEPPPWMRKPVAKKLDQSKMLASKTEFYLQRYGVFLLLLAIFFAIVVIAIIFAVALS
;
A
#
# COMPACT_ATOMS: atom_id res chain seq x y z
N MET A 1 9.60 -16.68 11.17
CA MET A 1 9.14 -15.28 10.95
C MET A 1 7.96 -15.36 10.01
N GLY A 2 6.80 -14.88 10.44
CA GLY A 2 5.53 -15.14 9.77
C GLY A 2 5.48 -14.54 8.37
N ASN A 3 4.77 -15.20 7.47
CA ASN A 3 4.41 -14.75 6.12
C ASN A 3 3.44 -13.55 6.19
N GLU A 4 3.81 -12.53 6.95
CA GLU A 4 2.98 -11.37 7.16
C GLU A 4 3.11 -10.43 5.96
N ILE A 5 1.96 -10.15 5.35
CA ILE A 5 1.84 -9.22 4.25
C ILE A 5 1.82 -7.81 4.81
N THR A 6 2.70 -6.97 4.29
CA THR A 6 2.85 -5.57 4.66
C THR A 6 2.48 -4.67 3.49
N TYR A 7 2.24 -3.38 3.77
CA TYR A 7 2.00 -2.40 2.70
C TYR A 7 3.19 -2.29 1.73
N LEU A 8 4.42 -2.44 2.24
CA LEU A 8 5.63 -2.41 1.40
C LEU A 8 5.57 -3.49 0.32
N ASP A 9 5.11 -4.71 0.64
CA ASP A 9 4.96 -5.79 -0.33
C ASP A 9 3.99 -5.39 -1.46
N LEU A 10 2.83 -4.82 -1.12
CA LEU A 10 1.85 -4.33 -2.12
C LEU A 10 2.42 -3.20 -2.99
N ALA A 11 3.14 -2.26 -2.39
CA ALA A 11 3.72 -1.13 -3.09
C ALA A 11 4.82 -1.58 -4.07
N VAL A 12 5.61 -2.58 -3.69
CA VAL A 12 6.60 -3.22 -4.57
C VAL A 12 5.92 -3.98 -5.69
N LEU A 13 4.92 -4.81 -5.39
CA LEU A 13 4.16 -5.57 -6.40
C LEU A 13 3.57 -4.64 -7.47
N LYS A 14 3.02 -3.49 -7.07
CA LYS A 14 2.46 -2.50 -8.01
C LYS A 14 3.54 -1.84 -8.89
N LYS A 15 4.78 -1.76 -8.43
CA LYS A 15 5.90 -1.19 -9.18
C LYS A 15 6.59 -2.20 -10.10
N LEU A 16 6.33 -3.50 -9.98
CA LEU A 16 6.87 -4.50 -10.90
C LEU A 16 6.20 -4.38 -12.27
N ASP A 17 7.03 -4.48 -13.32
CA ASP A 17 6.60 -4.59 -14.72
C ASP A 17 7.32 -5.76 -15.40
N SER A 18 7.00 -6.01 -16.67
CA SER A 18 7.59 -7.09 -17.46
C SER A 18 9.10 -6.93 -17.70
N GLU A 19 9.64 -5.74 -17.51
CA GLU A 19 11.07 -5.43 -17.70
C GLU A 19 11.84 -5.36 -16.37
N SER A 20 11.16 -5.63 -15.24
CA SER A 20 11.77 -5.56 -13.92
C SER A 20 12.76 -6.71 -13.74
N THR A 21 14.02 -6.35 -13.46
CA THR A 21 15.08 -7.30 -13.12
C THR A 21 15.65 -6.99 -11.75
N VAL A 22 16.20 -7.98 -11.06
CA VAL A 22 16.74 -7.84 -9.70
C VAL A 22 17.78 -6.72 -9.61
N GLU A 23 18.64 -6.59 -10.62
CA GLU A 23 19.74 -5.64 -10.68
C GLU A 23 19.27 -4.20 -10.89
N LYS A 24 18.20 -4.00 -11.66
CA LYS A 24 17.67 -2.67 -11.98
C LYS A 24 16.57 -2.23 -11.02
N PHE A 25 15.96 -3.15 -10.28
CA PHE A 25 14.79 -2.84 -9.46
C PHE A 25 15.07 -1.80 -8.38
N GLY A 26 16.28 -1.79 -7.81
CA GLY A 26 16.67 -0.79 -6.80
C GLY A 26 16.52 0.64 -7.30
N MET A 27 16.92 0.92 -8.54
CA MET A 27 16.76 2.24 -9.16
C MET A 27 15.29 2.64 -9.31
N LYS A 28 14.41 1.68 -9.61
CA LYS A 28 12.97 1.93 -9.82
C LYS A 28 12.25 2.35 -8.54
N ILE A 29 12.74 1.89 -7.38
CA ILE A 29 12.17 2.22 -6.08
C ILE A 29 13.04 3.18 -5.26
N ASN A 30 14.07 3.77 -5.89
CA ASN A 30 15.02 4.68 -5.25
C ASN A 30 15.65 4.09 -3.96
N THR A 31 16.11 2.84 -4.04
CA THR A 31 16.77 2.14 -2.94
C THR A 31 18.07 1.50 -3.40
N SER A 32 18.97 1.22 -2.45
CA SER A 32 20.22 0.53 -2.77
C SER A 32 19.96 -0.87 -3.36
N PHE A 33 20.86 -1.36 -4.21
CA PHE A 33 20.76 -2.71 -4.76
C PHE A 33 20.63 -3.77 -3.66
N PHE A 34 21.40 -3.65 -2.57
CA PHE A 34 21.36 -4.59 -1.45
C PHE A 34 20.00 -4.59 -0.72
N ASP A 35 19.42 -3.42 -0.46
CA ASP A 35 18.11 -3.33 0.17
C ASP A 35 17.00 -3.86 -0.74
N ALA A 36 17.07 -3.57 -2.04
CA ALA A 36 16.15 -4.12 -3.04
C ALA A 36 16.26 -5.65 -3.11
N ALA A 37 17.48 -6.20 -3.14
CA ALA A 37 17.70 -7.64 -3.17
C ALA A 37 17.16 -8.33 -1.91
N ASN A 38 17.35 -7.74 -0.72
CA ASN A 38 16.79 -8.26 0.52
C ASN A 38 15.25 -8.23 0.51
N LEU A 39 14.67 -7.14 0.01
CA LEU A 39 13.22 -6.99 -0.13
C LEU A 39 12.62 -8.01 -1.11
N LEU A 40 13.22 -8.15 -2.30
CA LEU A 40 12.80 -9.14 -3.30
C LEU A 40 13.00 -10.58 -2.80
N GLY A 41 14.10 -10.85 -2.06
CA GLY A 41 14.33 -12.14 -1.40
C GLY A 41 13.22 -12.49 -0.41
N SER A 42 12.83 -11.52 0.44
CA SER A 42 11.69 -11.67 1.35
C SER A 42 10.39 -11.94 0.60
N MET A 43 10.12 -11.22 -0.49
CA MET A 43 8.92 -11.43 -1.30
C MET A 43 8.89 -12.79 -2.01
N LYS A 44 10.05 -13.32 -2.43
CA LYS A 44 10.16 -14.67 -3.00
C LYS A 44 9.88 -15.73 -1.94
N ILE A 45 10.40 -15.56 -0.72
CA ILE A 45 10.10 -16.48 0.41
C ILE A 45 8.60 -16.47 0.73
N LYS A 46 7.95 -15.31 0.64
CA LYS A 46 6.49 -15.16 0.81
C LYS A 46 5.66 -15.70 -0.36
N GLY A 47 6.26 -16.20 -1.44
CA GLY A 47 5.53 -16.69 -2.62
C GLY A 47 4.88 -15.59 -3.48
N LEU A 48 5.21 -14.31 -3.25
CA LEU A 48 4.57 -13.19 -3.96
C LEU A 48 5.17 -12.94 -5.34
N ILE A 49 6.45 -13.27 -5.51
CA ILE A 49 7.19 -13.13 -6.76
C ILE A 49 7.99 -14.40 -7.03
N ASP A 50 8.29 -14.62 -8.30
CA ASP A 50 9.30 -15.57 -8.72
C ASP A 50 10.45 -14.86 -9.43
N MET A 51 11.67 -15.35 -9.18
CA MET A 51 12.90 -14.82 -9.74
C MET A 51 13.59 -15.95 -10.49
N GLN A 52 13.75 -15.77 -11.81
CA GLN A 52 14.46 -16.72 -12.65
C GLN A 52 15.95 -16.35 -12.67
N SER A 53 16.80 -17.31 -12.29
CA SER A 53 18.24 -17.11 -12.34
C SER A 53 18.71 -17.14 -13.79
N SER A 54 19.34 -16.06 -14.24
CA SER A 54 20.03 -16.02 -15.53
C SER A 54 21.53 -16.13 -15.30
N ILE A 55 22.19 -17.11 -15.94
CA ILE A 55 23.65 -17.23 -15.89
C ILE A 55 24.25 -16.07 -16.68
N GLY A 56 24.98 -15.17 -16.00
CA GLY A 56 25.67 -14.05 -16.64
C GLY A 56 24.77 -12.92 -17.16
N GLY A 57 23.51 -12.87 -16.72
CA GLY A 57 22.53 -11.89 -17.19
C GLY A 57 21.70 -11.26 -16.07
N GLN A 58 20.77 -10.40 -16.46
CA GLN A 58 19.81 -9.80 -15.54
C GLN A 58 18.74 -10.83 -15.18
N SER A 59 18.47 -11.01 -13.88
CA SER A 59 17.48 -11.97 -13.41
C SER A 59 16.08 -11.36 -13.49
N PRO A 60 15.19 -11.82 -14.41
CA PRO A 60 13.86 -11.24 -14.54
C PRO A 60 12.99 -11.61 -13.32
N ILE A 61 12.14 -10.66 -12.94
CA ILE A 61 11.18 -10.81 -11.84
C ILE A 61 9.79 -10.98 -12.43
N THR A 62 9.08 -12.02 -12.01
CA THR A 62 7.69 -12.25 -12.40
C THR A 62 6.80 -12.29 -11.17
N ILE A 63 5.57 -11.79 -11.29
CA ILE A 63 4.60 -11.85 -10.19
C ILE A 63 3.99 -13.25 -10.16
N ALA A 64 4.12 -13.92 -9.02
CA ALA A 64 3.57 -15.26 -8.78
C ALA A 64 2.03 -15.21 -8.67
N SER A 65 1.39 -16.38 -8.62
CA SER A 65 -0.08 -16.48 -8.47
C SER A 65 -0.58 -15.79 -7.20
N GLU A 66 0.07 -16.03 -6.06
CA GLU A 66 -0.32 -15.43 -4.77
C GLU A 66 -0.16 -13.90 -4.78
N GLY A 67 0.90 -13.38 -5.41
CA GLY A 67 1.09 -11.94 -5.59
C GLY A 67 -0.01 -11.29 -6.44
N LYS A 68 -0.46 -11.98 -7.51
CA LYS A 68 -1.58 -11.52 -8.35
C LYS A 68 -2.90 -11.54 -7.58
N GLU A 69 -3.17 -12.60 -6.83
CA GLU A 69 -4.37 -12.70 -5.98
C GLU A 69 -4.39 -11.60 -4.92
N LEU A 70 -3.26 -11.35 -4.27
CA LEU A 70 -3.12 -10.29 -3.28
C LEU A 70 -3.38 -8.90 -3.88
N LEU A 71 -2.83 -8.61 -5.06
CA LEU A 71 -3.11 -7.35 -5.79
C LEU A 71 -4.59 -7.24 -6.16
N SER A 72 -5.19 -8.33 -6.65
CA SER A 72 -6.62 -8.33 -7.02
C SER A 72 -7.52 -8.06 -5.81
N THR A 73 -7.20 -8.65 -4.66
CA THR A 73 -7.89 -8.42 -3.39
C THR A 73 -7.73 -6.96 -2.93
N ALA A 74 -6.52 -6.40 -3.04
CA ALA A 74 -6.26 -5.01 -2.71
C ALA A 74 -7.06 -4.05 -3.60
N ILE A 75 -7.15 -4.32 -4.91
CA ILE A 75 -7.94 -3.54 -5.87
C ILE A 75 -9.44 -3.66 -5.55
N GLN A 76 -9.93 -4.85 -5.24
CA GLN A 76 -11.32 -5.06 -4.85
C GLN A 76 -11.68 -4.28 -3.57
N ARG A 77 -10.84 -4.36 -2.53
CA ARG A 77 -11.03 -3.61 -1.29
C ARG A 77 -10.88 -2.10 -1.48
N ALA A 78 -10.06 -1.67 -2.43
CA ALA A 78 -9.93 -0.25 -2.76
C ALA A 78 -11.22 0.35 -3.33
N ALA A 79 -12.07 -0.47 -3.97
CA ALA A 79 -13.35 -0.03 -4.51
C ALA A 79 -14.44 0.17 -3.44
N GLU A 80 -14.22 -0.28 -2.20
CA GLU A 80 -15.15 -0.10 -1.09
C GLU A 80 -15.18 1.37 -0.63
N PRO A 81 -16.30 1.86 -0.06
CA PRO A 81 -16.38 3.20 0.51
C PRO A 81 -15.53 3.32 1.78
N ILE A 82 -15.06 4.53 2.09
CA ILE A 82 -14.26 4.82 3.29
C ILE A 82 -14.98 4.37 4.55
N ASN A 83 -14.30 3.63 5.42
CA ASN A 83 -14.84 3.14 6.69
C ASN A 83 -14.27 3.90 7.90
N SER A 84 -14.71 3.54 9.11
CA SER A 84 -14.25 4.16 10.35
C SER A 84 -12.75 3.92 10.62
N LEU A 85 -12.23 2.77 10.20
CA LEU A 85 -10.81 2.42 10.35
C LEU A 85 -9.91 3.27 9.42
N ASP A 86 -10.34 3.50 8.19
CA ASP A 86 -9.69 4.42 7.25
C ASP A 86 -9.60 5.83 7.86
N GLN A 87 -10.67 6.29 8.53
CA GLN A 87 -10.68 7.58 9.24
C GLN A 87 -9.72 7.59 10.44
N ALA A 88 -9.67 6.49 11.20
CA ALA A 88 -8.72 6.35 12.30
C ALA A 88 -7.27 6.42 11.80
N ILE A 89 -6.96 5.77 10.66
CA ILE A 89 -5.66 5.86 10.00
C ILE A 89 -5.35 7.31 9.61
N LEU A 90 -6.26 7.99 8.90
CA LEU A 90 -6.05 9.37 8.49
C LEU A 90 -5.86 10.31 9.69
N SER A 91 -6.65 10.14 10.75
CA SER A 91 -6.53 10.95 11.97
C SER A 91 -5.19 10.74 12.69
N THR A 92 -4.64 9.51 12.64
CA THR A 92 -3.31 9.18 13.18
C THR A 92 -2.19 9.74 12.30
N LEU A 93 -2.38 9.79 10.98
CA LEU A 93 -1.42 10.47 10.10
C LEU A 93 -1.37 11.98 10.39
N VAL A 94 -2.50 12.61 10.75
CA VAL A 94 -2.56 14.03 11.15
C VAL A 94 -1.77 14.30 12.42
N THR A 95 -1.64 13.34 13.35
CA THR A 95 -0.81 13.52 14.55
C THR A 95 0.69 13.48 14.27
N GLY A 96 1.09 13.17 13.03
CA GLY A 96 2.49 13.19 12.59
C GLY A 96 3.14 11.81 12.51
N VAL A 97 2.41 10.72 12.77
CA VAL A 97 2.93 9.36 12.62
C VAL A 97 3.00 9.02 11.13
N ARG A 98 4.21 8.93 10.56
CA ARG A 98 4.41 8.71 9.11
C ARG A 98 4.96 7.33 8.75
N GLU A 99 5.56 6.63 9.70
CA GLU A 99 6.19 5.32 9.46
C GLU A 99 5.19 4.18 9.62
N LEU A 100 5.27 3.17 8.75
CA LEU A 100 4.35 2.03 8.74
C LEU A 100 4.26 1.29 10.09
N GLY A 101 5.41 0.99 10.72
CA GLY A 101 5.44 0.27 11.99
C GLY A 101 4.85 1.08 13.15
N SER A 102 5.15 2.37 13.21
CA SER A 102 4.60 3.28 14.21
C SER A 102 3.08 3.46 14.04
N LEU A 103 2.60 3.52 12.80
CA LEU A 103 1.18 3.60 12.47
C LEU A 103 0.44 2.32 12.91
N GLN A 104 1.02 1.16 12.64
CA GLN A 104 0.49 -0.13 13.05
C GLN A 104 0.35 -0.23 14.58
N ASN A 105 1.39 0.16 15.31
CA ASN A 105 1.39 0.14 16.77
C ASN A 105 0.38 1.11 17.38
N SER A 106 0.21 2.29 16.75
CA SER A 106 -0.70 3.32 17.25
C SER A 106 -2.17 2.93 17.12
N ILE A 107 -2.53 2.19 16.07
CA ILE A 107 -3.92 1.80 15.76
C ILE A 107 -4.23 0.39 16.28
N ASN A 108 -3.20 -0.38 16.65
CA ASN A 108 -3.31 -1.78 17.09
C ASN A 108 -4.05 -2.66 16.07
N ILE A 109 -3.57 -2.65 14.83
CA ILE A 109 -4.14 -3.41 13.71
C ILE A 109 -3.12 -4.40 13.12
N ARG A 110 -3.62 -5.47 12.49
CA ARG A 110 -2.79 -6.43 11.75
C ARG A 110 -2.18 -5.79 10.50
N SER A 111 -0.94 -6.15 10.16
CA SER A 111 -0.22 -5.53 9.03
C SER A 111 -0.94 -5.71 7.69
N LYS A 112 -1.55 -6.87 7.48
CA LYS A 112 -2.29 -7.20 6.25
C LYS A 112 -3.52 -6.30 6.06
N ASP A 113 -4.29 -6.08 7.13
CA ASP A 113 -5.47 -5.22 7.05
C ASP A 113 -5.07 -3.76 6.87
N LEU A 114 -4.06 -3.30 7.63
CA LEU A 114 -3.48 -1.97 7.45
C LEU A 114 -2.97 -1.75 6.01
N ALA A 115 -2.34 -2.75 5.41
CA ALA A 115 -1.87 -2.69 4.03
C ALA A 115 -3.01 -2.45 3.03
N PHE A 116 -4.14 -3.13 3.19
CA PHE A 116 -5.31 -2.91 2.32
C PHE A 116 -5.95 -1.54 2.53
N HIS A 117 -6.09 -1.08 3.78
CA HIS A 117 -6.63 0.25 4.07
C HIS A 117 -5.74 1.36 3.54
N LEU A 118 -4.41 1.27 3.69
CA LEU A 118 -3.48 2.22 3.11
C LEU A 118 -3.51 2.21 1.59
N TYR A 119 -3.61 1.02 0.97
CA TYR A 119 -3.74 0.91 -0.48
C TYR A 119 -5.02 1.58 -0.99
N LYS A 120 -6.13 1.37 -0.28
CA LYS A 120 -7.41 2.04 -0.53
C LYS A 120 -7.29 3.56 -0.39
N LEU A 121 -6.74 4.05 0.72
CA LEU A 121 -6.55 5.49 0.96
C LEU A 121 -5.68 6.14 -0.11
N LYS A 122 -4.66 5.45 -0.59
CA LYS A 122 -3.84 5.88 -1.73
C LYS A 122 -4.63 5.90 -3.04
N ALA A 123 -5.48 4.89 -3.30
CA ALA A 123 -6.30 4.84 -4.51
C ALA A 123 -7.28 6.03 -4.62
N TYR A 124 -7.71 6.58 -3.49
CA TYR A 124 -8.58 7.76 -3.42
C TYR A 124 -7.81 9.10 -3.35
N ASP A 125 -6.48 9.12 -3.52
CA ASP A 125 -5.61 10.30 -3.32
C ASP A 125 -5.76 10.94 -1.93
N TYR A 126 -5.99 10.18 -0.85
CA TYR A 126 -5.96 10.74 0.51
C TYR A 126 -4.58 10.68 1.15
N VAL A 127 -3.75 9.74 0.70
CA VAL A 127 -2.40 9.50 1.22
C VAL A 127 -1.44 9.29 0.06
N ASP A 128 -0.32 9.99 0.11
CA ASP A 128 0.85 9.72 -0.72
C ASP A 128 1.84 8.85 0.06
N ASP A 129 2.53 7.96 -0.65
CA ASP A 129 3.58 7.11 -0.10
C ASP A 129 4.93 7.39 -0.77
N SER A 130 5.98 7.36 0.03
CA SER A 130 7.36 7.45 -0.42
C SER A 130 8.12 6.21 0.06
N ILE A 131 8.83 5.56 -0.87
CA ILE A 131 9.69 4.42 -0.57
C ILE A 131 11.13 4.91 -0.65
N GLN A 132 11.86 4.80 0.46
CA GLN A 132 13.29 5.12 0.55
C GLN A 132 13.97 4.08 1.44
N SER A 133 15.09 3.53 0.99
CA SER A 133 15.88 2.55 1.76
C SER A 133 15.05 1.37 2.28
N ALA A 134 14.19 0.80 1.41
CA ALA A 134 13.21 -0.25 1.74
C ALA A 134 12.27 0.08 2.93
N LYS A 135 12.09 1.35 3.28
CA LYS A 135 11.11 1.82 4.25
C LYS A 135 10.03 2.62 3.54
N VAL A 136 8.79 2.51 4.02
CA VAL A 136 7.65 3.28 3.53
C VAL A 136 7.33 4.38 4.52
N SER A 137 7.26 5.61 4.03
CA SER A 137 6.71 6.75 4.74
C SER A 137 5.45 7.26 4.05
N PHE A 138 4.50 7.74 4.83
CA PHE A 138 3.23 8.26 4.35
C PHE A 138 3.11 9.77 4.62
N SER A 139 2.49 10.47 3.68
CA SER A 139 2.10 11.87 3.82
C SER A 139 0.64 12.04 3.43
N LEU A 140 -0.08 12.89 4.16
CA LEU A 140 -1.45 13.25 3.79
C LEU A 140 -1.42 14.19 2.58
N THR A 141 -2.30 13.94 1.63
CA THR A 141 -2.60 14.88 0.56
C THR A 141 -3.52 15.99 1.08
N GLU A 142 -3.74 17.03 0.27
CA GLU A 142 -4.72 18.07 0.57
C GLU A 142 -6.14 17.48 0.78
N LYS A 143 -6.55 16.54 -0.08
CA LYS A 143 -7.85 15.86 0.03
C LYS A 143 -7.95 15.08 1.35
N GLY A 144 -6.90 14.36 1.73
CA GLY A 144 -6.86 13.58 2.97
C GLY A 144 -6.93 14.47 4.21
N PHE A 145 -6.21 15.59 4.18
CA PHE A 145 -6.22 16.58 5.25
C PHE A 145 -7.61 17.22 5.43
N LEU A 146 -8.25 17.67 4.33
CA LEU A 146 -9.59 18.28 4.38
C LEU A 146 -10.64 17.31 4.96
N LEU A 147 -10.59 16.04 4.56
CA LEU A 147 -11.51 15.01 5.06
C LEU A 147 -11.43 14.91 6.60
N THR A 148 -10.21 14.84 7.16
CA THR A 148 -10.04 14.73 8.61
C THR A 148 -10.49 15.97 9.39
N ARG A 149 -10.38 17.17 8.79
CA ARG A 149 -10.80 18.41 9.43
C ARG A 149 -12.30 18.47 9.62
N SER A 150 -13.08 18.03 8.63
CA SER A 150 -14.55 17.99 8.70
C SER A 150 -15.05 17.15 9.88
N TYR A 151 -14.39 16.03 10.18
CA TYR A 151 -14.75 15.17 11.32
C TYR A 151 -14.45 15.81 12.68
N ARG A 152 -13.34 16.56 12.81
CA ARG A 152 -13.03 17.26 14.07
C ARG A 152 -14.01 18.40 14.35
N SER A 153 -14.43 19.14 13.32
CA SER A 153 -15.42 20.22 13.49
C SER A 153 -16.80 19.70 13.91
N SER A 154 -17.22 18.53 13.42
CA SER A 154 -18.52 17.96 13.81
C SER A 154 -18.49 17.35 15.22
N ALA A 155 -17.38 16.74 15.62
CA ALA A 155 -17.25 16.15 16.96
C ALA A 155 -17.25 17.22 18.06
N SER A 156 -16.55 18.35 17.84
CA SER A 156 -16.50 19.44 18.81
C SER A 156 -17.84 20.17 18.97
N ALA A 157 -18.73 20.13 17.98
CA ALA A 157 -20.03 20.80 18.06
C ALA A 157 -21.08 19.98 18.84
N ALA A 158 -20.93 18.66 18.90
CA ALA A 158 -21.87 17.78 19.61
C ALA A 158 -21.66 17.77 21.13
N GLU A 159 -20.47 18.13 21.61
CA GLU A 159 -20.10 18.07 23.04
C GLU A 159 -20.37 19.37 23.81
N MET A 160 -20.76 20.45 23.11
CA MET A 160 -21.21 21.72 23.70
C MET A 160 -22.73 21.90 23.68
N ALA A 161 -23.50 20.81 23.50
CA ALA A 161 -24.93 20.87 23.81
C ALA A 161 -25.07 21.02 25.33
N PRO A 162 -25.58 22.16 25.84
CA PRO A 162 -25.71 22.39 27.27
C PRO A 162 -26.61 21.31 27.83
N LYS A 163 -26.08 20.52 28.77
CA LYS A 163 -26.88 19.73 29.72
C LYS A 163 -27.88 20.72 30.32
N LYS A 164 -29.13 20.66 29.86
CA LYS A 164 -30.26 21.24 30.57
C LYS A 164 -30.22 20.64 31.96
N GLU A 165 -29.84 21.46 32.94
CA GLU A 165 -30.06 21.18 34.35
C GLU A 165 -31.53 20.83 34.51
N GLU A 166 -31.79 19.55 34.72
CA GLU A 166 -33.06 19.07 35.23
C GLU A 166 -33.05 19.42 36.72
N GLU A 167 -33.59 20.60 37.01
CA GLU A 167 -33.87 21.15 38.34
C GLU A 167 -34.71 20.14 39.13
N LYS A 168 -34.04 19.31 39.93
CA LYS A 168 -34.69 18.42 40.90
C LYS A 168 -34.36 18.93 42.30
N ALA A 169 -35.43 19.32 42.98
CA ALA A 169 -35.45 19.96 44.29
C ALA A 169 -34.60 19.25 45.37
N PRO A 170 -34.02 20.00 46.32
CA PRO A 170 -33.12 19.47 47.34
C PRO A 170 -33.89 18.81 48.50
N GLU A 171 -33.43 17.63 48.92
CA GLU A 171 -33.74 17.04 50.22
C GLU A 171 -32.44 17.00 51.05
N PRO A 172 -32.43 17.53 52.28
CA PRO A 172 -31.20 17.71 53.05
C PRO A 172 -30.83 16.44 53.81
N GLN A 173 -29.67 15.84 53.50
CA GLN A 173 -29.02 14.90 54.39
C GLN A 173 -27.59 15.34 54.68
N GLU A 174 -27.45 15.83 55.90
CA GLU A 174 -26.25 16.22 56.60
C GLU A 174 -25.42 14.97 56.92
N LYS A 175 -24.28 14.78 56.26
CA LYS A 175 -23.19 13.92 56.75
C LYS A 175 -21.85 14.62 56.58
N LYS A 176 -21.35 15.12 57.71
CA LYS A 176 -19.97 15.56 57.89
C LYS A 176 -19.04 14.35 57.75
N HIS A 177 -18.26 14.31 56.67
CA HIS A 177 -17.03 13.53 56.62
C HIS A 177 -15.87 14.47 56.26
N GLY A 178 -14.89 14.49 57.17
CA GLY A 178 -13.77 15.41 57.16
C GLY A 178 -12.82 15.12 56.02
N ILE A 179 -12.39 16.20 55.36
CA ILE A 179 -11.48 16.25 54.20
C ILE A 179 -10.01 16.06 54.63
N GLU A 180 -9.74 15.86 55.93
CA GLU A 180 -8.38 15.93 56.49
C GLU A 180 -7.60 14.61 56.42
N ASP A 181 -8.25 13.47 56.16
CA ASP A 181 -7.58 12.16 56.18
C ASP A 181 -7.13 11.62 54.81
N GLU A 182 -7.66 12.12 53.69
CA GLU A 182 -7.29 11.60 52.35
C GLU A 182 -6.04 12.27 51.72
N ILE A 183 -5.56 13.39 52.26
CA ILE A 183 -4.38 14.09 51.70
C ILE A 183 -3.06 13.41 52.11
N LYS A 184 -3.07 12.55 53.13
CA LYS A 184 -1.83 11.90 53.64
C LYS A 184 -1.34 10.72 52.80
N ASP A 185 -2.20 10.11 51.98
CA ASP A 185 -1.80 8.95 51.16
C ASP A 185 -1.24 9.33 49.77
N LEU A 186 -1.41 10.58 49.33
CA LEU A 186 -0.93 11.04 48.03
C LEU A 186 0.56 11.45 48.01
N PHE A 187 1.22 11.56 49.18
CA PHE A 187 2.62 12.01 49.29
C PHE A 187 3.62 10.92 49.70
N ASN A 188 3.24 9.64 49.72
CA ASN A 188 4.18 8.55 50.02
C ASN A 188 5.06 8.19 48.79
N LEU A 189 5.91 9.14 48.40
CA LEU A 189 6.81 9.13 47.25
C LEU A 189 8.14 8.36 47.54
N SER A 190 8.09 7.28 48.32
CA SER A 190 9.29 6.59 48.84
C SER A 190 9.69 5.30 48.10
N SER A 191 8.96 4.89 47.05
CA SER A 191 9.19 3.60 46.37
C SER A 191 9.91 3.66 45.01
N PHE A 192 10.40 4.83 44.55
CA PHE A 192 11.28 4.92 43.38
C PHE A 192 12.71 4.47 43.69
N ARG A 193 12.86 3.17 43.98
CA ARG A 193 14.13 2.47 44.14
C ARG A 193 14.71 2.22 42.74
N ARG A 194 15.75 2.98 42.36
CA ARG A 194 16.58 2.72 41.17
C ARG A 194 17.11 1.27 41.22
N PRO A 195 16.85 0.42 40.20
CA PRO A 195 17.54 -0.86 40.11
C PRO A 195 19.02 -0.61 39.79
N ALA A 196 19.89 -1.13 40.65
CA ALA A 196 21.33 -1.08 40.48
C ALA A 196 21.77 -1.84 39.23
N ALA A 197 22.68 -1.22 38.47
CA ALA A 197 23.31 -1.79 37.28
C ALA A 197 24.06 -3.08 37.62
N LYS A 198 23.53 -4.21 37.15
CA LYS A 198 24.17 -5.52 37.23
C LYS A 198 25.21 -5.61 36.11
N LYS A 199 26.49 -5.48 36.47
CA LYS A 199 27.63 -5.77 35.59
C LYS A 199 27.59 -7.25 35.19
N VAL A 200 27.48 -7.52 33.88
CA VAL A 200 27.65 -8.86 33.31
C VAL A 200 29.14 -9.06 33.00
N PRO A 201 29.76 -10.17 33.41
CA PRO A 201 31.16 -10.45 33.11
C PRO A 201 31.29 -10.90 31.66
N VAL A 202 32.21 -10.26 30.94
CA VAL A 202 32.76 -10.72 29.67
C VAL A 202 33.57 -11.98 29.96
N SER A 203 33.05 -13.13 29.53
CA SER A 203 33.84 -14.36 29.44
C SER A 203 34.06 -14.67 27.96
N SER A 204 35.33 -14.57 27.62
CA SER A 204 36.02 -15.18 26.49
C SER A 204 35.60 -16.64 26.28
N ILE A 205 35.13 -16.98 25.08
CA ILE A 205 35.16 -18.35 24.57
C ILE A 205 35.90 -18.33 23.24
N SER A 206 37.12 -18.83 23.33
CA SER A 206 38.00 -19.28 22.27
C SER A 206 37.40 -20.52 21.58
N GLU A 207 37.48 -20.51 20.25
CA GLU A 207 38.20 -21.53 19.46
C GLU A 207 37.73 -23.00 19.41
N VAL A 208 37.81 -23.51 18.17
CA VAL A 208 38.00 -24.89 17.66
C VAL A 208 36.78 -25.77 17.33
N GLN A 209 36.78 -26.20 16.05
CA GLN A 209 36.46 -27.53 15.45
C GLN A 209 35.38 -27.42 14.35
N LYS A 210 35.70 -27.39 13.04
CA LYS A 210 36.15 -28.50 12.15
C LYS A 210 35.57 -29.87 12.53
N GLU A 211 34.54 -30.34 11.82
CA GLU A 211 34.59 -31.60 11.04
C GLU A 211 33.30 -31.92 10.24
N LYS A 212 33.53 -32.33 8.98
CA LYS A 212 32.91 -33.39 8.17
C LYS A 212 31.39 -33.53 7.97
N GLN A 213 31.03 -33.38 6.69
CA GLN A 213 30.48 -34.42 5.78
C GLN A 213 29.48 -35.45 6.34
N GLY A 214 28.32 -35.59 5.67
CA GLY A 214 27.62 -36.88 5.63
C GLY A 214 26.13 -36.88 5.29
N ALA A 215 25.83 -37.01 3.99
CA ALA A 215 24.67 -37.70 3.40
C ALA A 215 23.26 -37.06 3.38
N PRO A 216 22.49 -37.27 2.28
CA PRO A 216 21.17 -36.70 2.05
C PRO A 216 20.03 -37.57 2.58
N PHE A 217 19.01 -36.94 3.16
CA PHE A 217 17.75 -37.58 3.53
C PHE A 217 16.71 -37.32 2.43
N VAL A 218 16.34 -38.38 1.70
CA VAL A 218 15.26 -38.41 0.71
C VAL A 218 14.16 -39.34 1.24
N GLN A 219 13.02 -38.78 1.60
CA GLN A 219 11.72 -39.46 1.84
C GLN A 219 10.71 -38.32 2.08
N GLY A 220 9.53 -38.22 1.50
CA GLY A 220 8.78 -38.97 0.51
C GLY A 220 7.47 -38.18 0.35
N ILE A 221 7.03 -37.94 -0.89
CA ILE A 221 5.79 -37.19 -1.18
C ILE A 221 4.67 -38.21 -1.33
N PRO A 222 3.60 -38.19 -0.50
CA PRO A 222 2.37 -38.89 -0.84
C PRO A 222 1.52 -38.02 -1.76
N SER A 223 1.37 -38.49 -3.00
CA SER A 223 0.35 -38.09 -3.96
C SER A 223 -1.05 -38.31 -3.38
N SER A 224 -1.86 -37.25 -3.30
CA SER A 224 -3.31 -37.39 -3.10
C SER A 224 -4.04 -36.78 -4.31
N SER A 225 -4.48 -37.67 -5.18
CA SER A 225 -5.46 -37.42 -6.23
C SER A 225 -6.85 -37.54 -5.61
N GLY A 226 -7.50 -36.41 -5.36
CA GLY A 226 -8.87 -36.33 -4.88
C GLY A 226 -9.79 -35.75 -5.95
N GLU A 227 -10.61 -36.63 -6.53
CA GLU A 227 -11.72 -36.32 -7.44
C GLU A 227 -12.70 -35.31 -6.82
N THR A 228 -13.09 -34.28 -7.56
CA THR A 228 -14.30 -33.49 -7.26
C THR A 228 -15.37 -33.76 -8.31
N LYS A 229 -16.36 -34.54 -7.88
CA LYS A 229 -17.63 -34.77 -8.56
C LYS A 229 -18.41 -33.47 -8.70
N ALA A 230 -18.94 -33.28 -9.90
CA ALA A 230 -20.03 -32.39 -10.22
C ALA A 230 -21.26 -32.66 -9.34
N VAL A 231 -21.85 -31.60 -8.78
CA VAL A 231 -23.24 -31.61 -8.31
C VAL A 231 -23.97 -30.49 -9.04
N GLN A 232 -24.85 -30.92 -9.92
CA GLN A 232 -25.90 -30.13 -10.56
C GLN A 232 -27.06 -29.87 -9.59
N ALA A 233 -27.78 -28.79 -9.92
CA ALA A 233 -29.20 -28.54 -9.66
C ALA A 233 -29.62 -28.19 -8.22
N SER A 234 -30.24 -27.03 -8.07
CA SER A 234 -31.71 -26.95 -8.16
C SER A 234 -32.20 -25.51 -8.10
N ALA A 235 -33.05 -25.19 -9.07
CA ALA A 235 -33.89 -24.01 -9.08
C ALA A 235 -34.96 -24.13 -7.99
N LEU A 236 -35.25 -23.04 -7.28
CA LEU A 236 -36.53 -22.86 -6.62
C LEU A 236 -36.99 -21.41 -6.83
N ALA A 237 -38.05 -21.30 -7.62
CA ALA A 237 -38.83 -20.09 -7.78
C ALA A 237 -39.65 -19.84 -6.51
N ALA A 238 -39.73 -18.59 -6.07
CA ALA A 238 -40.74 -18.12 -5.14
C ALA A 238 -41.20 -16.72 -5.57
N GLU A 239 -42.47 -16.67 -5.94
CA GLU A 239 -43.32 -15.48 -6.07
C GLU A 239 -43.22 -14.64 -4.77
N GLY A 240 -43.19 -13.32 -4.84
CA GLY A 240 -44.38 -12.50 -5.03
C GLY A 240 -44.58 -11.62 -3.81
N GLY A 241 -44.11 -10.37 -3.88
CA GLY A 241 -44.22 -9.41 -2.78
C GLY A 241 -43.94 -8.00 -3.26
N GLY A 242 -45.00 -7.29 -3.66
CA GLY A 242 -44.95 -5.92 -4.13
C GLY A 242 -44.51 -4.96 -3.03
N ILE A 243 -43.24 -4.57 -3.06
CA ILE A 243 -42.69 -3.47 -2.26
C ILE A 243 -42.58 -2.25 -3.18
N LYS A 244 -43.30 -1.18 -2.82
CA LYS A 244 -43.24 0.12 -3.49
C LYS A 244 -41.79 0.61 -3.55
N VAL A 245 -41.27 0.72 -4.76
CA VAL A 245 -39.90 1.17 -5.08
C VAL A 245 -39.74 2.64 -4.65
N PRO A 246 -38.88 2.96 -3.67
CA PRO A 246 -38.50 4.33 -3.39
C PRO A 246 -37.67 4.89 -4.57
N GLN A 247 -37.87 6.18 -4.86
CA GLN A 247 -37.24 6.91 -5.95
C GLN A 247 -35.75 6.55 -6.08
N LYS A 248 -35.41 6.08 -7.28
CA LYS A 248 -34.10 5.60 -7.72
C LYS A 248 -33.06 6.70 -7.50
N ALA A 249 -32.31 6.60 -6.41
CA ALA A 249 -31.11 7.40 -6.19
C ALA A 249 -30.20 7.24 -7.40
N GLU A 250 -29.80 8.35 -8.03
CA GLU A 250 -28.85 8.30 -9.13
C GLU A 250 -27.57 7.59 -8.64
N PRO A 251 -27.06 6.61 -9.38
CA PRO A 251 -25.85 5.93 -8.98
C PRO A 251 -24.69 6.95 -8.92
N PRO A 252 -23.84 6.88 -7.88
CA PRO A 252 -22.73 7.79 -7.73
C PRO A 252 -21.81 7.74 -8.97
N PRO A 253 -21.11 8.84 -9.31
CA PRO A 253 -20.48 9.03 -10.62
C PRO A 253 -19.48 7.92 -11.01
N TRP A 254 -18.90 7.21 -10.05
CA TRP A 254 -17.99 6.07 -10.28
C TRP A 254 -18.68 4.74 -10.59
N MET A 255 -19.98 4.59 -10.32
CA MET A 255 -20.79 3.40 -10.65
C MET A 255 -21.44 3.48 -12.04
N ARG A 256 -21.34 4.64 -12.70
CA ARG A 256 -21.68 4.74 -14.11
C ARG A 256 -20.66 3.87 -14.85
N LYS A 257 -21.09 2.69 -15.32
CA LYS A 257 -20.32 1.92 -16.32
C LYS A 257 -19.80 2.95 -17.32
N PRO A 258 -18.50 2.97 -17.65
CA PRO A 258 -18.00 3.92 -18.62
C PRO A 258 -18.89 3.72 -19.84
N VAL A 259 -19.77 4.70 -20.08
CA VAL A 259 -20.48 4.76 -21.35
C VAL A 259 -19.32 4.76 -22.30
N ALA A 260 -19.18 3.69 -23.08
CA ALA A 260 -18.21 3.62 -24.13
C ALA A 260 -18.62 4.75 -25.07
N LYS A 261 -18.17 5.98 -24.74
CA LYS A 261 -18.07 7.08 -25.67
C LYS A 261 -17.32 6.39 -26.78
N LYS A 262 -18.02 6.17 -27.90
CA LYS A 262 -17.39 5.82 -29.16
C LYS A 262 -16.38 6.92 -29.34
N LEU A 263 -15.16 6.66 -28.88
CA LEU A 263 -14.09 7.62 -28.86
C LEU A 263 -13.78 7.72 -30.32
N ASP A 264 -14.20 8.82 -30.94
CA ASP A 264 -14.00 9.07 -32.36
C ASP A 264 -12.57 8.69 -32.68
N GLN A 265 -12.39 7.58 -33.40
CA GLN A 265 -11.07 7.00 -33.65
C GLN A 265 -10.18 8.04 -34.37
N SER A 266 -10.80 8.99 -35.06
CA SER A 266 -10.15 10.16 -35.65
C SER A 266 -9.39 11.02 -34.63
N LYS A 267 -9.93 11.24 -33.43
CA LYS A 267 -9.25 12.02 -32.36
C LYS A 267 -8.06 11.28 -31.78
N MET A 268 -8.14 9.94 -31.70
CA MET A 268 -7.04 9.11 -31.22
C MET A 268 -5.91 8.97 -32.26
N LEU A 269 -6.26 8.99 -33.55
CA LEU A 269 -5.26 9.02 -34.62
C LEU A 269 -4.57 10.38 -34.71
N ALA A 270 -5.32 11.48 -34.54
CA ALA A 270 -4.76 12.83 -34.55
C ALA A 270 -3.72 13.04 -33.43
N SER A 271 -4.00 12.58 -32.21
CA SER A 271 -3.05 12.72 -31.10
C SER A 271 -1.79 11.88 -31.26
N LYS A 272 -1.90 10.69 -31.88
CA LYS A 272 -0.74 9.89 -32.24
C LYS A 272 0.12 10.58 -33.28
N THR A 273 -0.46 11.13 -34.34
CA THR A 273 0.30 11.85 -35.37
C THR A 273 1.03 13.07 -34.81
N GLU A 274 0.42 13.80 -33.90
CA GLU A 274 1.03 14.96 -33.24
C GLU A 274 2.23 14.54 -32.38
N PHE A 275 2.10 13.44 -31.63
CA PHE A 275 3.22 12.87 -30.86
C PHE A 275 4.40 12.44 -31.74
N TYR A 276 4.13 11.80 -32.89
CA TYR A 276 5.20 11.41 -33.83
C TYR A 276 5.84 12.61 -34.52
N LEU A 277 5.07 13.65 -34.90
CA LEU A 277 5.64 14.87 -35.46
C LEU A 277 6.54 15.59 -34.45
N GLN A 278 6.12 15.67 -33.18
CA GLN A 278 6.91 16.35 -32.15
C GLN A 278 8.19 15.59 -31.82
N ARG A 279 8.13 14.24 -31.77
CA ARG A 279 9.29 13.42 -31.41
C ARG A 279 10.27 13.21 -32.57
N TYR A 280 9.78 13.12 -33.81
CA TYR A 280 10.62 12.80 -34.98
C TYR A 280 10.78 13.97 -35.96
N GLY A 281 10.14 15.12 -35.74
CA GLY A 281 10.23 16.27 -36.62
C GLY A 281 11.66 16.79 -36.80
N VAL A 282 12.45 16.82 -35.72
CA VAL A 282 13.87 17.21 -35.78
C VAL A 282 14.67 16.23 -36.64
N PHE A 283 14.38 14.93 -36.54
CA PHE A 283 15.05 13.91 -37.35
C PHE A 283 14.70 14.01 -38.83
N LEU A 284 13.41 14.23 -39.16
CA LEU A 284 12.97 14.46 -40.53
C LEU A 284 13.58 15.72 -41.15
N LEU A 285 13.74 16.79 -40.37
CA LEU A 285 14.39 18.02 -40.82
C LEU A 285 15.89 17.80 -41.11
N LEU A 286 16.60 17.08 -40.24
CA LEU A 286 17.99 16.69 -40.48
C LEU A 286 18.14 15.81 -41.73
N LEU A 287 17.23 14.85 -41.92
CA LEU A 287 17.19 14.00 -43.10
C LEU A 287 17.01 14.84 -44.38
N ALA A 288 16.09 15.82 -44.36
CA ALA A 288 15.85 16.69 -45.50
C ALA A 288 17.08 17.55 -45.85
N ILE A 289 17.77 18.11 -44.84
CA ILE A 289 19.03 18.84 -45.04
C ILE A 289 20.10 17.94 -45.65
N PHE A 290 20.23 16.71 -45.16
CA PHE A 290 21.18 15.74 -45.70
C PHE A 290 20.92 15.46 -47.18
N PHE A 291 19.67 15.21 -47.57
CA PHE A 291 19.32 15.01 -48.98
C PHE A 291 19.60 16.25 -49.83
N ALA A 292 19.33 17.46 -49.33
CA ALA A 292 19.64 18.70 -50.05
C ALA A 292 21.15 18.83 -50.33
N ILE A 293 22.00 18.52 -49.35
CA ILE A 293 23.46 18.55 -49.51
C ILE A 293 23.92 17.55 -50.59
N VAL A 294 23.37 16.33 -50.57
CA VAL A 294 23.70 15.30 -51.57
C VAL A 294 23.31 15.75 -52.98
N VAL A 295 22.11 16.35 -53.15
CA VAL A 295 21.66 16.86 -54.44
C VAL A 295 22.57 17.99 -54.95
N ILE A 296 22.96 18.93 -54.08
CA ILE A 296 23.89 20.01 -54.43
C ILE A 296 25.25 19.42 -54.86
N ALA A 297 25.78 18.44 -54.12
CA ALA A 297 27.03 17.78 -54.46
C ALA A 297 27.00 17.10 -55.84
N ILE A 298 25.89 16.44 -56.17
CA ILE A 298 25.70 15.82 -57.49
C ILE A 298 25.68 16.88 -58.60
N ILE A 299 24.97 18.00 -58.40
CA ILE A 299 24.92 19.10 -59.39
C ILE A 299 26.32 19.67 -59.63
N PHE A 300 27.11 19.89 -58.57
CA PHE A 300 28.50 20.37 -58.69
C PHE A 300 29.39 19.35 -59.40
N ALA A 301 29.26 18.07 -59.10
CA ALA A 301 30.04 17.02 -59.77
C ALA A 301 29.74 16.95 -61.27
N VAL A 302 28.47 17.11 -61.66
CA VAL A 302 28.06 17.15 -63.07
C VAL A 302 28.56 18.43 -63.76
N ALA A 303 28.59 19.57 -63.07
CA ALA A 303 29.06 20.83 -63.65
C ALA A 303 30.60 20.90 -63.82
N LEU A 304 31.36 20.11 -63.05
CA LEU A 304 32.82 20.03 -63.17
C LEU A 304 33.31 19.01 -64.21
N SER A 305 32.44 18.09 -64.65
CA SER A 305 32.75 17.08 -65.65
C SER A 305 32.49 17.56 -67.07
#